data_AF-A0A1I8AWZ7-F1
#
_entry.id   AF-A0A1I8AWZ7-F1
#
_cell.length_a   1.000
_cell.length_b   1.000
_cell.length_c   1.000
_cell.angle_alpha   90.00
_cell.angle_beta   90.00
_cell.angle_gamma   90.00
#
_symmetry.space_group_name_H-M   'P 1'
#
loop_
_entity.id
_entity.type
_entity.pdbx_description
1 polymer ?
#
loop_
_entity_poly.entity_id
_entity_poly.type
_entity_poly.pdbx_seq_one_letter_code
_entity_poly.pdbx_strand_id
1 'polypeptide(L)'
;MYYHGESINVNVHVQNNSNKTVKKIKVSVNQIADICIFTTAQYTCDVDKIESCEGFPVGPGSTLSKIYTLCPLLAKNKDKRGLALDGQLKHEDTNLASSTTFATLSHSVRENLGIIVQYKVKIRLLIAGALGGELAAELPFTLTHPKPCENENNLMIENKRTASINKQLLFDNGGNIGDLKGDVQGHQQQNDDDQTADVDLIQFDSFDDDDLVFEDFARNRARGTELMAQNEND
;
A
#
# COMPACT_ATOMS: atom_id res chain seq x y z
N MET A 1 -0.72 13.43 -1.30
CA MET A 1 -0.64 11.96 -1.17
C MET A 1 -1.77 11.55 -0.25
N TYR A 2 -2.48 10.47 -0.58
CA TYR A 2 -3.63 9.97 0.18
C TYR A 2 -3.50 8.46 0.33
N TYR A 3 -4.11 7.92 1.39
CA TYR A 3 -4.16 6.49 1.64
C TYR A 3 -5.47 5.85 1.15
N HIS A 4 -5.42 4.56 0.84
CA HIS A 4 -6.64 3.79 0.59
C HIS A 4 -7.58 3.86 1.79
N GLY A 5 -8.87 4.12 1.54
CA GLY A 5 -9.87 4.35 2.60
C GLY A 5 -9.90 5.77 3.15
N GLU A 6 -8.93 6.63 2.83
CA GLU A 6 -8.91 8.02 3.27
C GLU A 6 -9.88 8.89 2.47
N SER A 7 -10.45 9.89 3.15
CA SER A 7 -11.28 10.92 2.51
C SER A 7 -10.43 12.05 1.92
N ILE A 8 -10.67 12.38 0.67
CA ILE A 8 -10.01 13.44 -0.10
C ILE A 8 -10.89 14.70 -0.05
N ASN A 9 -10.38 15.78 0.56
CA ASN A 9 -11.05 17.06 0.59
C ASN A 9 -10.59 17.96 -0.57
N VAL A 10 -11.50 18.28 -1.48
CA VAL A 10 -11.27 19.11 -2.66
C VAL A 10 -11.87 20.49 -2.41
N ASN A 11 -11.02 21.46 -2.09
CA ASN A 11 -11.44 22.85 -1.96
C ASN A 11 -11.56 23.50 -3.35
N VAL A 12 -12.78 23.91 -3.72
CA VAL A 12 -13.09 24.55 -4.99
C VAL A 12 -13.45 26.01 -4.74
N HIS A 13 -12.68 26.91 -5.36
CA HIS A 13 -12.97 28.33 -5.41
C HIS A 13 -13.27 28.73 -6.86
N VAL A 14 -14.47 29.27 -7.09
CA VAL A 14 -14.92 29.78 -8.38
C VAL A 14 -15.08 31.28 -8.27
N GLN A 15 -14.40 32.03 -9.12
CA GLN A 15 -14.59 33.47 -9.29
C GLN A 15 -15.06 33.74 -10.72
N ASN A 16 -16.34 34.07 -10.90
CA ASN A 16 -16.91 34.25 -12.22
C ASN A 16 -16.81 35.71 -12.69
N ASN A 17 -15.70 36.07 -13.32
CA ASN A 17 -15.53 37.38 -13.96
C ASN A 17 -16.05 37.41 -15.41
N SER A 18 -16.76 36.37 -15.86
CA SER A 18 -17.31 36.27 -17.23
C SER A 18 -18.76 36.77 -17.31
N ASN A 19 -19.31 36.84 -18.52
CA ASN A 19 -20.74 37.11 -18.75
C ASN A 19 -21.60 35.83 -18.82
N LYS A 20 -21.01 34.65 -18.58
CA LYS A 20 -21.72 33.37 -18.58
C LYS A 20 -22.10 32.96 -17.17
N THR A 21 -23.08 32.07 -17.06
CA THR A 21 -23.54 31.53 -15.77
C THR A 21 -23.12 30.08 -15.65
N VAL A 22 -22.60 29.67 -14.50
CA VAL A 22 -22.33 28.24 -14.21
C VAL A 22 -23.57 27.63 -13.58
N LYS A 23 -24.04 26.49 -14.08
CA LYS A 23 -25.28 25.82 -13.64
C LYS A 23 -25.08 24.79 -12.54
N LYS A 24 -23.98 24.04 -12.61
CA LYS A 24 -23.66 22.94 -11.72
C LYS A 24 -22.19 22.59 -11.80
N ILE A 25 -21.75 21.81 -10.82
CA ILE A 25 -20.40 21.26 -10.75
C ILE A 25 -20.45 19.74 -10.65
N LYS A 26 -19.51 19.09 -11.33
CA LYS A 26 -19.18 17.67 -11.12
C LYS A 26 -17.73 17.59 -10.67
N VAL A 27 -17.49 16.96 -9.52
CA VAL A 27 -16.16 16.63 -9.02
C VAL A 27 -16.01 15.11 -9.08
N SER A 28 -14.94 14.61 -9.69
CA SER A 28 -14.68 13.17 -9.78
C SER A 28 -13.22 12.85 -9.49
N VAL A 29 -12.99 11.69 -8.87
CA VAL A 29 -11.67 11.07 -8.81
C VAL A 29 -11.56 10.11 -9.98
N ASN A 30 -10.52 10.24 -10.79
CA ASN A 30 -10.24 9.40 -11.94
C ASN A 30 -9.01 8.54 -11.70
N GLN A 31 -9.14 7.24 -11.92
CA GLN A 31 -8.02 6.33 -12.10
C GLN A 31 -7.71 6.22 -13.59
N ILE A 32 -6.45 6.41 -13.95
CA ILE A 32 -5.93 6.26 -15.31
C ILE A 32 -4.93 5.12 -15.29
N ALA A 33 -5.16 4.12 -16.12
CA ALA A 33 -4.26 2.98 -16.29
C ALA A 33 -3.71 2.99 -17.72
N ASP A 34 -2.43 3.29 -17.85
CA ASP A 34 -1.69 3.18 -19.10
C ASP A 34 -1.06 1.79 -19.18
N ILE A 35 -1.49 0.99 -20.16
CA ILE A 35 -0.94 -0.33 -20.42
C ILE A 35 0.09 -0.19 -21.52
N CYS A 36 1.33 -0.52 -21.21
CA CYS A 36 2.45 -0.50 -22.13
C CYS A 36 3.05 -1.91 -22.12
N ILE A 37 2.59 -2.83 -22.98
CA ILE A 37 3.22 -4.17 -23.08
C ILE A 37 3.59 -4.42 -24.54
N PHE A 38 2.61 -4.78 -25.37
CA PHE A 38 2.80 -4.93 -26.83
C PHE A 38 2.01 -3.87 -27.63
N THR A 39 0.90 -3.40 -27.06
CA THR A 39 0.07 -2.32 -27.59
C THR A 39 -0.17 -1.32 -26.48
N THR A 40 -0.08 -0.03 -26.79
CA THR A 40 -0.41 1.02 -25.82
C THR A 40 -1.91 1.25 -25.78
N ALA A 41 -2.51 1.11 -24.59
CA ALA A 41 -3.90 1.43 -24.34
C ALA A 41 -4.03 2.20 -23.03
N GLN A 42 -4.93 3.18 -23.00
CA GLN A 42 -5.23 3.96 -21.80
C GLN A 42 -6.68 3.70 -21.39
N TYR A 43 -6.89 3.33 -20.13
CA TYR A 43 -8.21 3.22 -19.52
C TYR A 43 -8.38 4.31 -18.49
N THR A 44 -9.50 5.03 -18.53
CA THR A 44 -9.87 6.01 -17.50
C THR A 44 -11.17 5.60 -16.85
N CYS A 45 -11.16 5.47 -15.53
CA CYS A 45 -12.34 5.13 -14.73
C CYS A 45 -12.62 6.24 -13.70
N ASP A 46 -13.87 6.72 -13.61
CA ASP A 46 -14.33 7.53 -12.48
C ASP A 46 -14.42 6.60 -11.25
N VAL A 47 -13.53 6.70 -10.26
CA VAL A 47 -13.54 5.85 -9.04
C VAL A 47 -14.31 6.45 -7.86
N ASP A 48 -14.59 7.74 -7.92
CA ASP A 48 -15.61 8.37 -7.07
C ASP A 48 -16.12 9.64 -7.77
N LYS A 49 -17.35 10.04 -7.50
CA LYS A 49 -17.93 11.23 -8.13
C LYS A 49 -19.01 11.88 -7.27
N ILE A 50 -19.05 13.20 -7.30
CA ILE A 50 -20.07 14.04 -6.70
C ILE A 50 -20.55 15.04 -7.74
N GLU A 51 -21.85 15.15 -7.90
CA GLU A 51 -22.49 16.19 -8.68
C GLU A 51 -23.33 17.06 -7.74
N SER A 52 -23.19 18.38 -7.85
CA SER A 52 -23.84 19.32 -6.94
C SER A 52 -24.38 20.52 -7.69
N CYS A 53 -25.58 20.93 -7.29
CA CYS A 53 -26.21 22.20 -7.68
C CYS A 53 -26.22 23.22 -6.52
N GLU A 54 -25.69 22.85 -5.34
CA GLU A 54 -25.67 23.75 -4.19
C GLU A 54 -24.70 24.91 -4.43
N GLY A 55 -25.18 26.14 -4.21
CA GLY A 55 -24.42 27.35 -4.53
C GLY A 55 -24.45 27.74 -6.02
N PHE A 56 -25.23 27.04 -6.84
CA PHE A 56 -25.46 27.37 -8.25
C PHE A 56 -26.91 27.87 -8.47
N PRO A 57 -27.16 28.71 -9.49
CA PRO A 57 -26.22 29.17 -10.51
C PRO A 57 -25.21 30.21 -10.00
N VAL A 58 -23.95 30.11 -10.44
CA VAL A 58 -22.94 31.15 -10.21
C VAL A 58 -22.97 32.11 -11.39
N GLY A 59 -23.63 33.26 -11.21
CA GLY A 59 -23.81 34.29 -12.23
C GLY A 59 -22.57 35.17 -12.45
N PRO A 60 -22.61 36.08 -13.44
CA PRO A 60 -21.56 37.07 -13.68
C PRO A 60 -21.23 37.89 -12.42
N GLY A 61 -19.94 38.08 -12.13
CA GLY A 61 -19.44 38.82 -10.96
C GLY A 61 -19.53 38.08 -9.62
N SER A 62 -20.12 36.88 -9.59
CA SER A 62 -20.30 36.11 -8.35
C SER A 62 -19.15 35.16 -8.06
N THR A 63 -19.00 34.76 -6.80
CA THR A 63 -18.01 33.78 -6.36
C THR A 63 -18.66 32.63 -5.59
N LEU A 64 -18.02 31.46 -5.59
CA LEU A 64 -18.41 30.29 -4.81
C LEU A 64 -17.16 29.66 -4.21
N SER A 65 -17.18 29.37 -2.91
CA SER A 65 -16.14 28.58 -2.24
C SER A 65 -16.77 27.42 -1.52
N LYS A 66 -16.38 26.19 -1.86
CA LYS A 66 -16.93 24.99 -1.24
C LYS A 66 -15.94 23.84 -1.25
N ILE A 67 -15.98 23.03 -0.19
CA ILE A 67 -15.19 21.80 -0.06
C ILE A 67 -16.07 20.61 -0.45
N TYR A 68 -15.55 19.74 -1.31
CA TYR A 68 -16.16 18.47 -1.71
C TYR A 68 -15.31 17.31 -1.19
N THR A 69 -15.92 16.34 -0.52
CA THR A 69 -15.20 15.21 0.07
C THR A 69 -15.47 13.94 -0.74
N LEU A 70 -14.43 13.33 -1.30
CA LEU A 70 -14.51 12.08 -2.08
C LEU A 70 -13.72 10.98 -1.38
N CYS A 71 -14.14 9.73 -1.50
CA CYS A 71 -13.44 8.57 -0.96
C CYS A 71 -13.39 7.46 -2.02
N PRO A 72 -12.27 7.34 -2.78
CA PRO A 72 -12.12 6.34 -3.83
C PRO A 72 -11.98 4.94 -3.21
N LEU A 73 -13.03 4.12 -3.32
CA LEU A 73 -13.11 2.79 -2.74
C LEU A 73 -13.44 1.73 -3.79
N LEU A 74 -12.75 0.58 -3.77
CA LEU A 74 -13.09 -0.53 -4.68
C LEU A 74 -14.54 -1.01 -4.49
N ALA A 75 -15.06 -1.00 -3.26
CA ALA A 75 -16.40 -1.47 -2.93
C ALA A 75 -17.51 -0.80 -3.79
N LYS A 76 -17.33 0.46 -4.19
CA LYS A 76 -18.28 1.23 -5.01
C LYS A 76 -18.03 1.13 -6.53
N ASN A 77 -17.05 0.32 -6.94
CA ASN A 77 -16.54 0.28 -8.32
C ASN A 77 -16.34 -1.15 -8.85
N LYS A 78 -16.83 -2.18 -8.15
CA LYS A 78 -16.65 -3.60 -8.53
C LYS A 78 -17.31 -3.95 -9.88
N ASP A 79 -18.29 -3.16 -10.30
CA ASP A 79 -19.01 -3.29 -11.57
C ASP A 79 -18.20 -2.76 -12.77
N LYS A 80 -17.18 -1.94 -12.55
CA LYS A 80 -16.44 -1.26 -13.62
C LYS A 80 -15.36 -2.17 -14.21
N ARG A 81 -15.28 -2.15 -15.55
CA ARG A 81 -14.20 -2.81 -16.31
C ARG A 81 -13.10 -1.80 -16.63
N GLY A 82 -11.87 -2.30 -16.83
CA GLY A 82 -10.71 -1.44 -17.14
C GLY A 82 -10.14 -0.70 -15.92
N LEU A 83 -10.52 -1.12 -14.71
CA LEU A 83 -10.01 -0.62 -13.44
C LEU A 83 -8.76 -1.40 -13.04
N ALA A 84 -7.70 -0.70 -12.67
CA ALA A 84 -6.49 -1.30 -12.13
C ALA A 84 -6.68 -1.61 -10.63
N LEU A 85 -6.37 -2.84 -10.25
CA LEU A 85 -6.45 -3.37 -8.89
C LEU A 85 -5.07 -3.87 -8.45
N ASP A 86 -4.83 -3.93 -7.15
CA ASP A 86 -3.61 -4.53 -6.56
C ASP A 86 -3.73 -6.05 -6.35
N GLY A 87 -4.87 -6.62 -6.70
CA GLY A 87 -5.20 -8.03 -6.52
C GLY A 87 -6.31 -8.49 -7.47
N GLN A 88 -6.84 -9.69 -7.20
CA GLN A 88 -7.94 -10.23 -7.99
C GLN A 88 -9.27 -9.78 -7.39
N LEU A 89 -10.22 -9.36 -8.24
CA LEU A 89 -11.54 -8.87 -7.80
C LEU A 89 -12.31 -9.83 -6.87
N LYS A 90 -12.00 -11.13 -6.94
CA LYS A 90 -12.61 -12.17 -6.11
C LYS A 90 -12.04 -12.26 -4.69
N HIS A 91 -10.94 -11.57 -4.36
CA HIS A 91 -10.36 -11.58 -3.01
C HIS A 91 -10.91 -10.42 -2.18
N GLU A 92 -11.10 -10.67 -0.89
CA GLU A 92 -11.64 -9.68 0.05
C GLU A 92 -10.66 -8.53 0.33
N ASP A 93 -9.36 -8.83 0.34
CA ASP A 93 -8.26 -7.91 0.63
C ASP A 93 -7.86 -7.01 -0.55
N THR A 94 -8.52 -7.15 -1.70
CA THR A 94 -8.18 -6.40 -2.90
C THR A 94 -8.68 -4.95 -2.82
N ASN A 95 -7.84 -4.01 -3.23
CA ASN A 95 -8.13 -2.60 -3.32
C ASN A 95 -7.91 -2.06 -4.75
N LEU A 96 -8.16 -0.77 -4.92
CA LEU A 96 -7.72 -0.06 -6.12
C LEU A 96 -6.18 -0.10 -6.17
N ALA A 97 -5.60 -0.22 -7.36
CA ALA A 97 -4.14 -0.20 -7.49
C ALA A 97 -3.57 1.12 -6.96
N SER A 98 -2.46 1.07 -6.22
CA SER A 98 -1.72 2.28 -5.84
C SER A 98 -1.14 2.99 -7.06
N SER A 99 -0.88 4.29 -6.94
CA SER A 99 -0.17 5.06 -7.96
C SER A 99 1.22 4.50 -8.22
N THR A 100 1.60 4.35 -9.49
CA THR A 100 2.96 3.99 -9.88
C THR A 100 3.90 5.16 -9.59
N THR A 101 4.98 4.92 -8.86
CA THR A 101 5.93 5.98 -8.45
C THR A 101 7.09 6.10 -9.41
N PHE A 102 7.78 7.25 -9.40
CA PHE A 102 8.95 7.45 -10.25
C PHE A 102 10.10 6.46 -9.92
N ALA A 103 10.26 6.07 -8.65
CA ALA A 103 11.27 5.08 -8.25
C ALA A 103 11.03 3.69 -8.88
N THR A 104 9.75 3.30 -9.02
CA THR A 104 9.39 2.08 -9.75
C THR A 104 9.72 2.20 -11.24
N LEU A 105 9.49 3.38 -11.84
CA LEU A 105 9.79 3.64 -13.25
C LEU A 105 11.30 3.71 -13.54
N SER A 106 12.11 4.17 -12.57
CA SER A 106 13.56 4.32 -12.73
C SER A 106 14.35 3.01 -12.54
N HIS A 107 13.74 1.96 -12.00
CA HIS A 107 14.35 0.62 -11.97
C HIS A 107 14.02 -0.19 -13.22
N SER A 108 12.92 0.14 -13.91
CA SER A 108 12.45 -0.50 -15.15
C SER A 108 12.92 0.26 -16.42
N VAL A 109 14.16 0.75 -16.43
CA VAL A 109 14.71 1.64 -17.48
C VAL A 109 14.82 1.01 -18.86
N ARG A 110 14.73 -0.32 -19.00
CA ARG A 110 14.99 -0.96 -20.30
C ARG A 110 13.82 -0.92 -21.28
N GLU A 111 12.60 -0.80 -20.80
CA GLU A 111 11.38 -0.73 -21.59
C GLU A 111 10.24 -0.62 -20.58
N ASN A 112 9.43 0.45 -20.63
CA ASN A 112 8.34 0.71 -19.69
C ASN A 112 7.20 -0.33 -19.87
N LEU A 113 7.50 -1.61 -19.70
CA LEU A 113 6.58 -2.71 -19.88
C LEU A 113 5.80 -2.91 -18.58
N GLY A 114 4.49 -2.72 -18.64
CA GLY A 114 3.60 -2.90 -17.49
C GLY A 114 2.38 -2.00 -17.53
N ILE A 115 1.77 -1.83 -16.36
CA ILE A 115 0.62 -0.97 -16.14
C ILE A 115 1.06 0.19 -15.26
N ILE A 116 0.94 1.41 -15.79
CA ILE A 116 1.20 2.65 -15.05
C ILE A 116 -0.14 3.18 -14.57
N VAL A 117 -0.30 3.30 -13.26
CA VAL A 117 -1.53 3.77 -12.62
C VAL A 117 -1.33 5.19 -12.11
N GLN A 118 -2.20 6.09 -12.53
CA GLN A 118 -2.23 7.49 -12.10
C GLN A 118 -3.62 7.84 -11.57
N TYR A 119 -3.67 8.79 -10.64
CA TYR A 119 -4.93 9.34 -10.16
C TYR A 119 -4.96 10.85 -10.33
N LYS A 120 -6.16 11.36 -10.62
CA LYS A 120 -6.41 12.80 -10.64
C LYS A 120 -7.81 13.11 -10.12
N VAL A 121 -7.94 14.26 -9.48
CA VAL A 121 -9.25 14.89 -9.26
C VAL A 121 -9.56 15.70 -10.51
N LYS A 122 -10.76 15.53 -11.06
CA LYS A 122 -11.30 16.31 -12.18
C LYS A 122 -12.52 17.08 -11.71
N ILE A 123 -12.47 18.39 -11.86
CA ILE A 123 -13.58 19.30 -11.58
C ILE A 123 -14.13 19.78 -12.92
N ARG A 124 -15.44 19.69 -13.12
CA ARG A 124 -16.15 20.17 -14.31
C ARG A 124 -17.25 21.12 -13.90
N LEU A 125 -17.19 22.34 -14.42
CA LEU A 125 -18.23 23.37 -14.28
C LEU A 125 -19.05 23.39 -15.56
N LEU A 126 -20.36 23.15 -15.46
CA LEU A 126 -21.25 23.20 -16.62
C LEU A 126 -21.77 24.62 -16.82
N ILE A 127 -21.51 25.19 -17.99
CA ILE A 127 -21.86 26.56 -18.33
C ILE A 127 -23.24 26.62 -18.99
N ALA A 128 -24.07 27.60 -18.60
CA ALA A 128 -25.38 27.84 -19.15
C ALA A 128 -25.34 28.43 -20.58
N GLY A 129 -26.34 28.08 -21.39
CA GLY A 129 -26.63 28.70 -22.70
C GLY A 129 -26.67 27.70 -23.86
N ALA A 130 -27.10 28.16 -25.03
CA ALA A 130 -27.22 27.33 -26.24
C ALA A 130 -25.86 26.81 -26.77
N LEU A 131 -24.77 27.52 -26.45
CA LEU A 131 -23.38 27.11 -26.70
C LEU A 131 -22.67 26.68 -25.39
N GLY A 132 -23.45 26.28 -24.38
CA GLY A 132 -22.96 25.99 -23.02
C GLY A 132 -22.04 24.77 -23.00
N GLY A 133 -20.73 25.01 -23.02
CA GLY A 133 -19.70 23.98 -22.84
C GLY A 133 -19.45 23.65 -21.36
N GLU A 134 -18.40 22.87 -21.13
CA GLU A 134 -17.86 22.59 -19.81
C GLU A 134 -16.49 23.26 -19.64
N LEU A 135 -16.24 23.82 -18.45
CA LEU A 135 -14.88 24.20 -18.03
C LEU A 135 -14.37 23.10 -17.11
N ALA A 136 -13.19 22.55 -17.41
CA ALA A 136 -12.59 21.48 -16.63
C ALA A 136 -11.24 21.90 -16.03
N ALA A 137 -11.00 21.48 -14.79
CA ALA A 137 -9.71 21.56 -14.13
C ALA A 137 -9.33 20.17 -13.60
N GLU A 138 -8.05 19.83 -13.65
CA GLU A 138 -7.55 18.52 -13.22
C GLU A 138 -6.35 18.72 -12.28
N LEU A 139 -6.28 17.94 -11.21
CA LEU A 139 -5.19 17.94 -10.25
C LEU A 139 -4.73 16.50 -9.98
N PRO A 140 -3.49 16.11 -10.35
CA PRO A 140 -2.97 14.79 -10.07
C PRO A 140 -2.67 14.60 -8.58
N PHE A 141 -2.78 13.36 -8.11
CA PHE A 141 -2.35 12.98 -6.76
C PHE A 141 -1.88 11.52 -6.71
N THR A 142 -1.21 11.17 -5.61
CA THR A 142 -0.72 9.82 -5.33
C THR A 142 -1.65 9.14 -4.33
N LEU A 143 -2.17 7.96 -4.68
CA LEU A 143 -2.92 7.06 -3.81
C LEU A 143 -2.06 5.84 -3.47
N THR A 144 -1.95 5.46 -2.19
CA THR A 144 -1.12 4.31 -1.77
C THR A 144 -1.61 3.66 -0.48
N HIS A 145 -0.99 2.56 -0.07
CA HIS A 145 -1.12 2.04 1.28
C HIS A 145 -0.33 2.90 2.30
N PRO A 146 -0.79 2.96 3.56
CA PRO A 146 -0.02 3.55 4.65
C PRO A 146 1.33 2.84 4.81
N LYS A 147 2.31 3.58 5.32
CA LYS A 147 3.61 2.98 5.64
C LYS A 147 3.40 1.93 6.75
N PRO A 148 4.02 0.74 6.65
CA PRO A 148 4.08 -0.19 7.76
C PRO A 148 4.67 0.52 8.99
N CYS A 149 4.19 0.21 10.18
CA CYS A 149 4.83 0.69 11.41
C CYS A 149 6.26 0.11 11.45
N GLU A 150 7.26 0.96 11.72
CA GLU A 150 8.62 0.49 11.97
C GLU A 150 8.61 -0.23 13.32
N ASN A 151 8.68 -1.56 13.31
CA ASN A 151 8.77 -2.35 14.53
C ASN A 151 10.10 -2.02 15.24
N GLU A 152 10.05 -1.72 16.53
CA GLU A 152 11.22 -1.54 17.42
C GLU A 152 12.17 -2.77 17.40
N ASN A 153 11.73 -3.90 16.86
CA ASN A 153 12.49 -5.14 16.71
C ASN A 153 13.73 -5.00 15.80
N ASN A 154 13.76 -4.06 14.85
CA ASN A 154 14.94 -3.87 14.00
C ASN A 154 16.16 -3.35 14.80
N LEU A 155 15.95 -2.59 15.87
CA LEU A 155 17.02 -2.09 16.73
C LEU A 155 17.60 -3.19 17.67
N MET A 156 16.79 -4.20 18.01
CA MET A 156 17.27 -5.33 18.82
C MET A 156 18.12 -6.33 18.00
N ILE A 157 17.83 -6.52 16.71
CA ILE A 157 18.58 -7.45 15.86
C ILE A 157 20.02 -6.96 15.64
N GLU A 158 20.22 -5.65 15.51
CA GLU A 158 21.57 -5.07 15.33
C GLU A 158 22.40 -5.14 16.62
N ASN A 159 21.81 -4.86 17.78
CA ASN A 159 22.48 -4.98 19.08
C ASN A 159 22.77 -6.43 19.51
N LYS A 160 21.92 -7.40 19.12
CA LYS A 160 22.15 -8.82 19.41
C LYS A 160 23.30 -9.39 18.59
N ARG A 161 23.51 -8.97 17.32
CA ARG A 161 24.66 -9.42 16.51
C ARG A 161 26.01 -9.00 17.12
N THR A 162 26.10 -7.80 17.70
CA THR A 162 27.35 -7.32 18.32
C THR A 162 27.65 -8.04 19.64
N ALA A 163 26.63 -8.42 20.40
CA ALA A 163 26.78 -9.17 21.64
C ALA A 163 27.26 -10.62 21.41
N SER A 164 26.76 -11.29 20.37
CA SER A 164 27.18 -12.66 20.02
C SER A 164 28.66 -12.75 19.63
N ILE A 165 29.17 -11.74 18.90
CA ILE A 165 30.58 -11.67 18.48
C ILE A 165 31.51 -11.50 19.68
N ASN A 166 31.14 -10.65 20.65
CA ASN A 166 31.96 -10.42 21.84
C ASN A 166 31.99 -11.61 22.81
N LYS A 167 30.91 -12.40 22.87
CA LYS A 167 30.84 -13.59 23.71
C LYS A 167 31.74 -14.72 23.20
N GLN A 168 31.86 -14.87 21.87
CA GLN A 168 32.74 -15.88 21.26
C GLN A 168 34.24 -15.62 21.54
N LEU A 169 34.65 -14.34 21.64
CA LEU A 169 36.04 -13.94 21.90
C LEU A 169 36.47 -14.07 23.37
N LEU A 170 35.52 -14.12 24.31
CA LEU A 170 35.79 -14.30 25.74
C LEU A 170 36.00 -15.77 26.13
N PHE A 171 35.50 -16.72 25.34
CA PHE A 171 35.73 -18.15 25.58
C PHE A 171 37.04 -18.66 24.97
N ASP A 172 37.69 -17.89 24.08
CA ASP A 172 38.90 -18.31 23.38
C ASP A 172 40.21 -17.79 24.01
N ASN A 173 40.12 -16.91 25.02
CA ASN A 173 41.29 -16.27 25.66
C ASN A 173 41.40 -16.52 27.17
N GLY A 174 40.90 -17.67 27.64
CA GLY A 174 41.00 -18.09 29.04
C GLY A 174 42.12 -19.10 29.29
N GLY A 175 43.39 -18.72 29.08
CA GLY A 175 44.48 -19.60 29.50
C GLY A 175 45.87 -18.99 29.43
N ASN A 176 46.34 -18.37 30.52
CA ASN A 176 47.63 -18.74 31.10
C ASN A 176 47.92 -18.18 32.51
N ILE A 177 48.85 -18.87 33.18
CA ILE A 177 49.69 -18.53 34.35
C ILE A 177 49.23 -19.06 35.72
N GLY A 178 49.94 -20.10 36.18
CA GLY A 178 49.96 -20.58 37.55
C GLY A 178 50.89 -21.79 37.76
N ASP A 179 52.20 -21.57 37.65
CA ASP A 179 53.24 -22.52 38.11
C ASP A 179 53.08 -22.86 39.60
N LEU A 180 53.25 -24.14 39.99
CA LEU A 180 53.86 -24.59 41.25
C LEU A 180 54.16 -26.11 41.20
N LYS A 181 55.44 -26.44 41.44
CA LYS A 181 56.08 -27.78 41.46
C LYS A 181 55.46 -28.78 42.45
N GLY A 182 55.47 -30.06 42.08
CA GLY A 182 55.37 -31.21 42.99
C GLY A 182 55.52 -32.54 42.25
N ASP A 183 56.46 -33.37 42.70
CA ASP A 183 57.04 -34.55 42.05
C ASP A 183 56.23 -35.87 42.13
N VAL A 184 56.32 -36.66 41.04
CA VAL A 184 56.52 -38.15 40.93
C VAL A 184 55.34 -39.16 41.00
N GLN A 185 55.33 -40.01 39.95
CA GLN A 185 54.75 -41.37 39.72
C GLN A 185 53.22 -41.50 39.52
N GLY A 186 52.67 -42.15 38.49
CA GLY A 186 53.20 -42.93 37.37
C GLY A 186 52.03 -43.54 36.55
N HIS A 187 52.33 -43.99 35.33
CA HIS A 187 51.50 -44.73 34.35
C HIS A 187 50.71 -43.95 33.26
N GLN A 188 51.40 -43.80 32.12
CA GLN A 188 50.93 -43.96 30.73
C GLN A 188 50.14 -45.29 30.53
N GLN A 189 49.20 -45.49 29.60
CA GLN A 189 48.66 -44.70 28.49
C GLN A 189 47.60 -45.54 27.72
N GLN A 190 46.56 -44.87 27.18
CA GLN A 190 45.76 -45.21 25.96
C GLN A 190 44.92 -46.51 25.95
N ASN A 191 43.77 -46.60 25.28
CA ASN A 191 42.80 -45.68 24.66
C ASN A 191 41.61 -46.56 24.19
N ASP A 192 40.55 -45.89 23.78
CA ASP A 192 39.49 -46.29 22.84
C ASP A 192 38.07 -46.49 23.41
N ASP A 193 37.23 -45.63 22.84
CA ASP A 193 35.85 -45.23 23.09
C ASP A 193 34.80 -46.28 22.70
N ASP A 194 33.60 -46.18 23.28
CA ASP A 194 32.36 -45.89 22.53
C ASP A 194 31.18 -45.63 23.50
N GLN A 195 30.93 -44.35 23.81
CA GLN A 195 29.60 -43.87 24.21
C GLN A 195 29.26 -42.70 23.29
N THR A 196 28.82 -43.04 22.07
CA THR A 196 28.16 -42.11 21.17
C THR A 196 26.74 -41.82 21.70
N ALA A 197 26.64 -40.84 22.59
CA ALA A 197 25.41 -40.14 22.89
C ALA A 197 25.31 -38.86 22.05
N ASP A 198 25.29 -39.01 20.71
CA ASP A 198 24.98 -37.91 19.81
C ASP A 198 23.47 -37.84 19.62
N VAL A 199 22.80 -37.32 20.64
CA VAL A 199 21.52 -36.66 20.42
C VAL A 199 21.89 -35.30 19.84
N ASP A 200 21.69 -35.10 18.54
CA ASP A 200 21.65 -33.78 17.91
C ASP A 200 20.52 -32.96 18.58
N LEU A 201 20.78 -32.45 19.79
CA LEU A 201 20.01 -31.37 20.36
C LEU A 201 20.45 -30.11 19.63
N ILE A 202 19.73 -29.82 18.55
CA ILE A 202 19.58 -28.45 18.08
C ILE A 202 19.02 -27.68 19.28
N GLN A 203 19.91 -27.01 20.00
CA GLN A 203 19.56 -26.13 21.10
C GLN A 203 18.87 -24.91 20.47
N PHE A 204 17.54 -24.97 20.40
CA PHE A 204 16.72 -23.82 20.11
C PHE A 204 16.84 -22.86 21.31
N ASP A 205 17.77 -21.93 21.22
CA ASP A 205 17.85 -20.79 22.13
C ASP A 205 16.53 -20.04 22.06
N SER A 206 15.68 -20.26 23.07
CA SER A 206 14.49 -19.49 23.47
C SER A 206 14.05 -18.47 22.42
N PHE A 207 13.29 -18.94 21.43
CA PHE A 207 12.53 -18.04 20.57
C PHE A 207 11.63 -17.20 21.47
N ASP A 208 11.55 -15.92 21.15
CA ASP A 208 10.57 -15.00 21.71
C ASP A 208 9.20 -15.70 21.80
N ASP A 209 8.40 -15.45 22.85
CA ASP A 209 7.05 -16.02 23.11
C ASP A 209 6.00 -15.63 22.03
N ASP A 210 6.42 -15.46 20.78
CA ASP A 210 5.56 -15.33 19.62
C ASP A 210 5.13 -16.74 19.20
N ASP A 211 4.00 -17.20 19.75
CA ASP A 211 3.32 -18.41 19.29
C ASP A 211 3.15 -18.35 17.76
N LEU A 212 3.85 -19.24 17.04
CA LEU A 212 3.72 -19.33 15.59
C LEU A 212 2.33 -19.83 15.22
N VAL A 213 1.46 -18.91 14.82
CA VAL A 213 0.14 -19.24 14.28
C VAL A 213 0.26 -19.58 12.81
N PHE A 214 -0.07 -20.81 12.45
CA PHE A 214 -0.15 -21.24 11.06
C PHE A 214 -1.52 -20.87 10.48
N GLU A 215 -1.52 -19.93 9.54
CA GLU A 215 -2.68 -19.60 8.70
C GLU A 215 -2.48 -20.11 7.28
N ASP A 216 -3.57 -20.32 6.55
CA ASP A 216 -3.52 -20.73 5.14
C ASP A 216 -3.03 -19.57 4.27
N PHE A 217 -2.19 -19.87 3.28
CA PHE A 217 -1.74 -18.90 2.28
C PHE A 217 -2.88 -18.49 1.32
N ALA A 218 -3.93 -19.33 1.21
CA ALA A 218 -5.09 -19.03 0.38
C ALA A 218 -5.82 -17.77 0.86
N ARG A 219 -5.93 -16.78 -0.03
CA ARG A 219 -6.67 -15.54 0.26
C ARG A 219 -8.17 -15.79 0.37
N ASN A 220 -8.80 -15.13 1.35
CA ASN A 220 -10.24 -15.13 1.54
C ASN A 220 -10.97 -14.58 0.30
N ARG A 221 -12.02 -15.29 -0.12
CA ARG A 221 -12.87 -14.85 -1.22
C ARG A 221 -13.85 -13.77 -0.77
N ALA A 222 -13.94 -12.70 -1.53
CA ALA A 222 -15.00 -11.72 -1.40
C ALA A 222 -16.36 -12.41 -1.59
N ARG A 223 -17.31 -12.11 -0.69
CA ARG A 223 -18.69 -12.56 -0.84
C ARG A 223 -19.32 -11.88 -2.06
N GLY A 224 -20.01 -12.66 -2.90
CA GLY A 224 -20.77 -12.11 -4.02
C GLY A 224 -21.92 -11.25 -3.49
N THR A 225 -22.12 -10.06 -4.06
CA THR A 225 -23.34 -9.30 -3.83
C THR A 225 -24.47 -10.00 -4.56
N GLU A 226 -25.26 -10.82 -3.86
CA GLU A 226 -26.60 -11.18 -4.30
C GLU A 226 -27.41 -9.88 -4.38
N LEU A 227 -27.66 -9.43 -5.60
CA LEU A 227 -28.61 -8.36 -5.86
C LEU A 227 -29.96 -8.83 -5.30
N MET A 228 -30.46 -8.13 -4.29
CA MET A 228 -31.86 -8.23 -3.87
C MET A 228 -32.75 -7.78 -5.04
N ALA A 229 -33.04 -8.71 -5.94
CA ALA A 229 -34.12 -8.62 -6.90
C ALA A 229 -35.34 -9.32 -6.28
N GLN A 230 -36.11 -8.58 -5.48
CA GLN A 230 -37.44 -8.89 -4.92
C GLN A 230 -37.83 -7.62 -4.12
N ASN A 231 -38.88 -6.83 -4.37
CA ASN A 231 -40.05 -6.92 -5.22
C ASN A 231 -40.46 -5.48 -5.62
N GLU A 232 -40.63 -5.21 -6.93
CA GLU A 232 -41.71 -4.33 -7.38
C GLU A 232 -42.95 -5.22 -7.49
N ASN A 233 -43.95 -4.97 -6.65
CA ASN A 233 -45.38 -5.26 -6.87
C ASN A 233 -46.15 -4.71 -5.66
N ASP A 234 -46.59 -3.45 -5.77
CA ASP A 234 -48.00 -3.00 -5.68
C ASP A 234 -48.07 -1.46 -5.66
#